data_AF-A0A0A5GKL1-F1
#
_entry.id   AF-A0A0A5GKL1-F1
#
_cell.length_a   1.000
_cell.length_b   1.000
_cell.length_c   1.000
_cell.angle_alpha   90.00
_cell.angle_beta   90.00
_cell.angle_gamma   90.00
#
_symmetry.space_group_name_H-M   'P 1'
#
loop_
_entity.id
_entity.type
_entity.pdbx_description
1 polymer ?
#
loop_
_entity_poly.entity_id
_entity_poly.type
_entity_poly.pdbx_seq_one_letter_code
_entity_poly.pdbx_strand_id
1 'polypeptide(L)'
;MSVELVFDYKCTLGEGPTWDHKRNLFYWVDILQHKLYRYNSTDQEVDVAVFDQPIGCVVPRESGDVVVALQNGFFFYDWERDELDPIEDPEHHLPKNRFNDGKCDPKGRFWAGTTDEYGVDGNGALYVLEQDLSVMKKVGNVGTSNGLAWSLDNQYMYFIDTPTKQVVRYNFDLESGAIDQPKTVIEFPEHCGFPDGMTIDQEGMLWIAGWSGYGVSRWNPYTGEQLDFIPVPAKNVTSCAFGGEDLSDLYITTARTGTSDEELEQYPHAGGVFRVETNVKGSRNFRFEG
;
A
#
# COMPACT_ATOMS: atom_id res chain seq x y z
N MET A 1 6.17 -21.15 8.95
CA MET A 1 5.89 -19.72 9.23
C MET A 1 4.56 -19.67 9.97
N SER A 2 4.49 -19.01 11.12
CA SER A 2 3.24 -18.86 11.89
C SER A 2 2.77 -17.42 11.73
N VAL A 3 1.50 -17.23 11.34
CA VAL A 3 0.89 -15.90 11.23
C VAL A 3 0.31 -15.53 12.59
N GLU A 4 0.70 -14.37 13.10
CA GLU A 4 0.33 -13.86 14.41
C GLU A 4 -0.47 -12.56 14.28
N LEU A 5 -1.53 -12.41 15.07
CA LEU A 5 -2.24 -11.14 15.19
C LEU A 5 -1.40 -10.20 16.07
N VAL A 6 -1.04 -9.03 15.53
CA VAL A 6 -0.26 -8.02 16.27
C VAL A 6 -1.11 -6.84 16.72
N PHE A 7 -2.04 -6.38 15.88
CA PHE A 7 -2.93 -5.26 16.21
C PHE A 7 -4.38 -5.60 15.85
N ASP A 8 -5.28 -5.67 16.84
CA ASP A 8 -6.70 -6.04 16.63
C ASP A 8 -7.61 -4.80 16.59
N TYR A 9 -7.27 -3.80 15.77
CA TYR A 9 -8.08 -2.58 15.61
C TYR A 9 -9.36 -2.80 14.80
N LYS A 10 -9.55 -4.00 14.22
CA LYS A 10 -10.76 -4.38 13.49
C LYS A 10 -11.14 -3.34 12.43
N CYS A 11 -10.14 -2.87 11.70
CA CYS A 11 -10.27 -1.84 10.69
C CYS A 11 -11.37 -2.19 9.70
N THR A 12 -12.14 -1.18 9.30
CA THR A 12 -13.17 -1.37 8.27
C THR A 12 -12.49 -1.67 6.94
N LEU A 13 -11.46 -0.89 6.60
CA LEU A 13 -10.56 -1.11 5.47
C LEU A 13 -9.13 -0.75 5.89
N GLY A 14 -8.46 -1.68 6.56
CA GLY A 14 -7.06 -1.52 6.96
C GLY A 14 -6.15 -1.57 5.73
N GLU A 15 -5.26 -0.61 5.53
CA GLU A 15 -4.51 -0.44 4.28
C GLU A 15 -3.17 0.29 4.46
N GLY A 16 -2.41 0.41 3.37
CA GLY A 16 -1.21 1.23 3.26
C GLY A 16 -0.11 0.97 4.31
N PRO A 17 0.21 -0.30 4.67
CA PRO A 17 1.26 -0.59 5.62
C PRO A 17 2.62 -0.10 5.10
N THR A 18 3.36 0.62 5.93
CA THR A 18 4.74 1.02 5.60
C THR A 18 5.62 1.03 6.85
N TRP A 19 6.88 0.64 6.66
CA TRP A 19 7.89 0.58 7.73
C TRP A 19 8.99 1.62 7.51
N ASP A 20 9.12 2.55 8.45
CA ASP A 20 10.26 3.47 8.57
C ASP A 20 11.39 2.79 9.36
N HIS A 21 12.32 2.17 8.62
CA HIS A 21 13.50 1.51 9.19
C HIS A 21 14.51 2.42 9.90
N LYS A 22 14.45 3.75 9.71
CA LYS A 22 15.36 4.70 10.40
C LYS A 22 14.83 5.03 11.78
N ARG A 23 13.50 5.01 11.94
CA ARG A 23 12.80 5.42 13.16
C ARG A 23 12.13 4.27 13.89
N ASN A 24 12.11 3.07 13.31
CA ASN A 24 11.41 1.89 13.82
C ASN A 24 9.90 2.14 14.02
N LEU A 25 9.31 2.78 13.01
CA LEU A 25 7.88 3.13 13.00
C LEU A 25 7.16 2.32 11.93
N PHE A 26 6.04 1.72 12.31
CA PHE A 26 5.09 1.09 11.40
C PHE A 26 3.85 1.98 11.27
N TYR A 27 3.45 2.25 10.05
CA TYR A 27 2.23 3.01 9.77
C TYR A 27 1.26 2.14 8.99
N TRP A 28 -0.03 2.36 9.21
CA TRP A 28 -1.12 1.85 8.38
C TRP A 28 -2.33 2.76 8.56
N VAL A 29 -3.32 2.62 7.68
CA VAL A 29 -4.54 3.42 7.70
C VAL A 29 -5.78 2.55 7.86
N ASP A 30 -6.88 3.14 8.35
CA ASP A 30 -8.23 2.62 8.10
C ASP A 30 -8.96 3.62 7.22
N ILE A 31 -9.01 3.33 5.92
CA ILE A 31 -9.46 4.28 4.89
C ILE A 31 -10.87 4.78 5.21
N LEU A 32 -11.77 3.86 5.55
CA LEU A 32 -13.20 4.16 5.73
C LEU A 32 -13.54 4.69 7.14
N GLN A 33 -12.60 4.60 8.08
CA GLN A 33 -12.74 5.21 9.41
C GLN A 33 -11.89 6.47 9.56
N HIS A 34 -11.20 6.91 8.51
CA HIS A 34 -10.40 8.13 8.44
C HIS A 34 -9.28 8.16 9.48
N LYS A 35 -8.65 7.01 9.74
CA LYS A 35 -7.63 6.87 10.78
C LYS A 35 -6.27 6.59 10.18
N LEU A 36 -5.26 7.26 10.71
CA LEU A 36 -3.86 6.91 10.52
C LEU A 36 -3.31 6.39 11.84
N TYR A 37 -2.67 5.23 11.79
CA TYR A 37 -2.03 4.62 12.94
C TYR A 37 -0.52 4.69 12.79
N ARG A 38 0.17 4.90 13.91
CA ARG A 38 1.64 4.86 14.00
C ARG A 38 2.04 4.02 15.19
N TYR A 39 2.62 2.85 14.93
CA TYR A 39 3.22 2.01 15.95
C TYR A 39 4.72 2.27 16.04
N ASN A 40 5.24 2.51 17.24
CA ASN A 40 6.66 2.60 17.51
C ASN A 40 7.14 1.30 18.15
N SER A 41 8.01 0.56 17.46
CA SER A 41 8.47 -0.73 17.98
C SER A 41 9.49 -0.61 19.13
N THR A 42 9.98 0.60 19.41
CA THR A 42 10.95 0.86 20.47
C THR A 42 10.28 0.90 21.85
N ASP A 43 9.17 1.64 21.97
CA ASP A 43 8.38 1.77 23.20
C ASP A 43 7.12 0.90 23.20
N GLN A 44 6.75 0.34 22.04
CA GLN A 44 5.59 -0.52 21.80
C GLN A 44 4.25 0.21 21.89
N GLU A 45 4.23 1.52 21.66
CA GLU A 45 3.02 2.33 21.68
C GLU A 45 2.42 2.52 20.27
N VAL A 46 1.09 2.70 20.23
CA VAL A 46 0.35 3.01 19.00
C VAL A 46 -0.36 4.36 19.16
N ASP A 47 0.03 5.33 18.33
CA ASP A 47 -0.68 6.59 18.18
C ASP A 47 -1.73 6.49 17.07
N VAL A 48 -2.80 7.26 17.20
CA VAL A 48 -3.90 7.32 16.21
C VAL A 48 -4.27 8.77 15.93
N ALA A 49 -4.18 9.15 14.66
CA ALA A 49 -4.72 10.39 14.13
C ALA A 49 -6.07 10.13 13.45
N VAL A 50 -7.00 11.10 13.52
CA VAL A 50 -8.33 11.01 12.94
C VAL A 50 -8.58 12.21 12.04
N PHE A 51 -9.05 11.95 10.82
CA PHE A 51 -9.33 12.97 9.82
C PHE A 51 -10.83 13.08 9.51
N ASP A 52 -11.21 14.16 8.82
CA ASP A 52 -12.59 14.40 8.39
C ASP A 52 -12.95 13.74 7.05
N GLN A 53 -11.98 13.06 6.43
CA GLN A 53 -12.11 12.42 5.13
C GLN A 53 -11.28 11.12 5.03
N PRO A 54 -11.58 10.24 4.07
CA PRO A 54 -10.80 9.03 3.83
C PRO A 54 -9.32 9.33 3.59
N ILE A 55 -8.45 8.53 4.21
CA ILE A 55 -7.01 8.52 3.97
C ILE A 55 -6.65 7.24 3.23
N GLY A 56 -6.13 7.35 2.00
CA GLY A 56 -5.79 6.18 1.19
C GLY A 56 -4.48 5.55 1.61
N CYS A 57 -3.43 6.36 1.73
CA CYS A 57 -2.09 5.88 2.03
C CYS A 57 -1.24 6.94 2.75
N VAL A 58 -0.13 6.46 3.32
CA VAL A 58 0.83 7.23 4.10
C VAL A 58 2.25 6.79 3.73
N VAL A 59 3.18 7.74 3.63
CA VAL A 59 4.61 7.43 3.54
C VAL A 59 5.42 8.32 4.47
N PRO A 60 6.48 7.77 5.11
CA PRO A 60 7.38 8.55 5.96
C PRO A 60 8.14 9.59 5.14
N ARG A 61 8.44 10.75 5.75
CA ARG A 61 9.30 11.78 5.17
C ARG A 61 10.72 11.66 5.71
N GLU A 62 11.67 12.13 4.91
CA GLU A 62 13.06 12.24 5.35
C GLU A 62 13.17 13.26 6.51
N SER A 63 12.37 14.33 6.49
CA SER A 63 12.35 15.38 7.53
C SER A 63 11.90 14.93 8.92
N GLY A 64 11.06 13.90 9.04
CA GLY A 64 10.55 13.43 10.34
C GLY A 64 9.08 13.06 10.34
N ASP A 65 8.26 13.88 9.68
CA ASP A 65 6.81 13.73 9.59
C ASP A 65 6.39 12.70 8.53
N VAL A 66 5.11 12.70 8.18
CA VAL A 66 4.59 11.89 7.07
C VAL A 66 3.99 12.78 5.98
N VAL A 67 3.95 12.24 4.77
CA VAL A 67 3.07 12.75 3.70
C VAL A 67 2.00 11.71 3.45
N VAL A 68 0.77 12.17 3.27
CA VAL A 68 -0.43 11.36 3.16
C VAL A 68 -1.22 11.77 1.92
N ALA A 69 -1.92 10.81 1.33
CA ALA A 69 -2.86 11.07 0.24
C ALA A 69 -4.28 10.74 0.73
N LEU A 70 -5.13 11.77 0.81
CA LEU A 70 -6.50 11.70 1.31
C LEU A 70 -7.48 11.77 0.14
N GLN A 71 -8.79 11.84 0.40
CA GLN A 71 -9.78 11.97 -0.66
C GLN A 71 -9.52 13.20 -1.56
N ASN A 72 -9.15 14.35 -0.98
CA ASN A 72 -9.00 15.62 -1.68
C ASN A 72 -7.54 16.10 -1.83
N GLY A 73 -6.59 15.17 -2.04
CA GLY A 73 -5.23 15.54 -2.43
C GLY A 73 -4.14 15.04 -1.49
N PHE A 74 -2.95 15.61 -1.67
CA PHE A 74 -1.75 15.35 -0.88
C PHE A 74 -1.62 16.35 0.27
N PHE A 75 -1.17 15.86 1.43
CA PHE A 75 -0.97 16.68 2.63
C PHE A 75 0.29 16.26 3.36
N PHE A 76 0.93 17.21 4.03
CA PHE A 76 1.82 16.88 5.14
C PHE A 76 0.98 16.71 6.41
N TYR A 77 1.37 15.74 7.23
CA TYR A 77 0.78 15.57 8.57
C TYR A 77 1.87 15.62 9.63
N ASP A 78 1.77 16.62 10.51
CA ASP A 78 2.66 16.85 11.65
C ASP A 78 2.02 16.24 12.91
N TRP A 79 2.67 15.22 13.46
CA TRP A 79 2.18 14.50 14.64
C TRP A 79 2.27 15.30 15.94
N GLU A 80 3.16 16.29 16.03
CA GLU A 80 3.30 17.12 17.23
C GLU A 80 2.21 18.20 17.29
N ARG A 81 1.86 18.77 16.13
CA ARG A 81 0.82 19.80 16.02
C ARG A 81 -0.58 19.23 15.84
N ASP A 82 -0.68 17.99 15.37
CA ASP A 82 -1.93 17.37 14.91
C ASP A 82 -2.59 18.21 13.79
N GLU A 83 -1.78 18.62 12.81
CA GLU A 83 -2.18 19.51 11.71
C GLU A 83 -1.94 18.85 10.34
N LEU A 84 -2.90 19.04 9.43
CA LEU A 84 -2.79 18.71 8.01
C LEU A 84 -2.49 19.96 7.20
N ASP A 85 -1.31 20.02 6.60
CA ASP A 85 -0.92 21.10 5.69
C ASP A 85 -1.17 20.66 4.23
N PRO A 86 -2.06 21.34 3.48
CA PRO A 86 -2.37 20.98 2.10
C PRO A 86 -1.20 21.21 1.15
N ILE A 87 -1.02 20.30 0.19
CA ILE A 87 -0.02 20.40 -0.87
C ILE A 87 -0.71 20.69 -2.21
N GLU A 88 -1.41 19.70 -2.78
CA GLU A 88 -2.07 19.81 -4.09
C GLU A 88 -3.17 18.75 -4.25
N ASP A 89 -4.27 19.12 -4.89
CA ASP A 89 -5.37 18.21 -5.28
C ASP A 89 -5.49 18.11 -6.81
N PRO A 90 -4.87 17.07 -7.43
CA PRO A 90 -4.92 16.90 -8.88
C PRO A 90 -6.33 16.52 -9.39
N GLU A 91 -7.24 16.12 -8.50
CA GLU A 91 -8.59 15.63 -8.82
C GLU A 91 -9.70 16.48 -8.20
N HIS A 92 -9.46 17.76 -7.89
CA HIS A 92 -10.48 18.67 -7.35
C HIS A 92 -11.77 18.76 -8.20
N HIS A 93 -11.70 18.39 -9.48
CA HIS A 93 -12.83 18.33 -10.41
C HIS A 93 -13.63 17.01 -10.35
N LEU A 94 -13.17 16.02 -9.57
CA LEU A 94 -13.74 14.69 -9.37
C LEU A 94 -13.97 14.43 -7.86
N PRO A 95 -14.90 15.14 -7.20
CA PRO A 95 -15.04 15.12 -5.73
C PRO A 95 -15.46 13.77 -5.12
N LYS A 96 -15.81 12.80 -5.96
CA LYS A 96 -16.15 11.43 -5.57
C LYS A 96 -14.98 10.46 -5.66
N ASN A 97 -13.88 10.86 -6.31
CA ASN A 97 -12.66 10.08 -6.30
C ASN A 97 -11.96 10.26 -4.96
N ARG A 98 -11.15 9.26 -4.60
CA ARG A 98 -10.21 9.34 -3.48
C ARG A 98 -8.89 8.68 -3.86
N PHE A 99 -7.81 9.07 -3.21
CA PHE A 99 -6.60 8.26 -3.23
C PHE A 99 -6.84 6.89 -2.57
N ASN A 100 -6.14 5.87 -3.08
CA ASN A 100 -6.17 4.49 -2.61
C ASN A 100 -4.76 4.08 -2.15
N ASP A 101 -4.02 3.26 -2.89
CA ASP A 101 -2.65 2.90 -2.49
C ASP A 101 -1.59 3.92 -2.97
N GLY A 102 -0.44 3.92 -2.31
CA GLY A 102 0.69 4.77 -2.63
C GLY A 102 1.98 4.38 -1.93
N LYS A 103 3.11 4.70 -2.56
CA LYS A 103 4.45 4.38 -2.08
C LYS A 103 5.50 5.35 -2.63
N CYS A 104 6.58 5.54 -1.89
CA CYS A 104 7.75 6.26 -2.41
C CYS A 104 8.57 5.39 -3.35
N ASP A 105 9.04 6.00 -4.44
CA ASP A 105 10.01 5.38 -5.33
C ASP A 105 11.46 5.56 -4.81
N PRO A 106 12.46 4.97 -5.49
CA PRO A 106 13.86 5.04 -5.05
C PRO A 106 14.51 6.44 -5.09
N LYS A 107 13.83 7.45 -5.65
CA LYS A 107 14.23 8.88 -5.60
C LYS A 107 13.38 9.67 -4.61
N GLY A 108 12.61 9.01 -3.76
CA GLY A 108 11.81 9.66 -2.73
C GLY A 108 10.69 10.53 -3.29
N ARG A 109 10.15 10.20 -4.46
CA ARG A 109 8.90 10.78 -4.96
C ARG A 109 7.73 9.97 -4.45
N PHE A 110 6.63 10.62 -4.10
CA PHE A 110 5.46 9.92 -3.59
C PHE A 110 4.49 9.60 -4.72
N TRP A 111 4.42 8.32 -5.10
CA TRP A 111 3.46 7.82 -6.08
C TRP A 111 2.19 7.40 -5.35
N ALA A 112 1.04 7.92 -5.75
CA ALA A 112 -0.24 7.51 -5.21
C ALA A 112 -1.29 7.59 -6.32
N GLY A 113 -2.23 6.65 -6.33
CA GLY A 113 -3.29 6.66 -7.32
C GLY A 113 -4.67 6.62 -6.72
N THR A 114 -5.65 6.94 -7.56
CA THR A 114 -7.02 7.19 -7.18
C THR A 114 -7.95 6.08 -7.66
N THR A 115 -9.13 6.05 -7.04
CA THR A 115 -10.27 5.20 -7.40
C THR A 115 -11.53 6.03 -7.27
N ASP A 116 -12.56 5.67 -8.04
CA ASP A 116 -13.91 6.19 -7.82
C ASP A 116 -14.69 5.33 -6.80
N GLU A 117 -15.97 5.64 -6.66
CA GLU A 117 -16.91 4.98 -5.75
C GLU A 117 -17.09 3.48 -6.04
N TYR A 118 -16.95 3.04 -7.30
CA TYR A 118 -17.20 1.66 -7.72
C TYR A 118 -15.91 0.86 -7.96
N GLY A 119 -14.81 1.54 -8.25
CA GLY A 119 -13.49 0.96 -8.45
C GLY A 119 -13.31 0.22 -9.78
N VAL A 120 -14.26 0.32 -10.73
CA VAL A 120 -14.24 -0.48 -11.98
C VAL A 120 -14.44 0.35 -13.26
N ASP A 121 -14.87 1.60 -13.14
CA ASP A 121 -15.27 2.41 -14.31
C ASP A 121 -14.09 3.11 -14.99
N GLY A 122 -12.88 2.98 -14.44
CA GLY A 122 -11.68 3.61 -15.00
C GLY A 122 -11.62 5.12 -14.76
N ASN A 123 -12.26 5.65 -13.72
CA ASN A 123 -12.22 7.10 -13.43
C ASN A 123 -11.04 7.50 -12.54
N GLY A 124 -10.21 6.55 -12.11
CA GLY A 124 -8.98 6.79 -11.35
C GLY A 124 -7.77 7.05 -12.24
N ALA A 125 -6.68 7.45 -11.59
CA ALA A 125 -5.38 7.68 -12.21
C ALA A 125 -4.25 7.46 -11.22
N LEU A 126 -3.04 7.20 -11.72
CA LEU A 126 -1.82 7.18 -10.93
C LEU A 126 -1.09 8.52 -11.06
N TYR A 127 -0.74 9.12 -9.93
CA TYR A 127 -0.04 10.39 -9.83
C TYR A 127 1.30 10.24 -9.11
N VAL A 128 2.15 11.25 -9.28
CA VAL A 128 3.41 11.41 -8.57
C VAL A 128 3.47 12.81 -8.01
N LEU A 129 3.66 12.91 -6.71
CA LEU A 129 4.11 14.10 -6.03
C LEU A 129 5.65 14.13 -6.06
N GLU A 130 6.18 15.11 -6.77
CA GLU A 130 7.61 15.37 -6.91
C GLU A 130 8.18 16.06 -5.66
N GLN A 131 9.50 16.07 -5.51
CA GLN A 131 10.18 16.70 -4.36
C GLN A 131 9.97 18.22 -4.30
N ASP A 132 9.67 18.86 -5.43
CA ASP A 132 9.33 20.29 -5.51
C ASP A 132 7.83 20.57 -5.29
N LEU A 133 7.09 19.54 -4.88
CA LEU A 133 5.65 19.53 -4.61
C LEU A 133 4.76 19.65 -5.85
N SER A 134 5.33 19.59 -7.06
CA SER A 134 4.53 19.47 -8.27
C SER A 134 3.91 18.07 -8.38
N VAL A 135 2.70 18.00 -8.96
CA VAL A 135 1.98 16.73 -9.14
C VAL A 135 1.83 16.42 -10.63
N MET A 136 2.21 15.20 -11.02
CA MET A 136 2.10 14.73 -12.40
C MET A 136 1.28 13.45 -12.51
N LYS A 137 0.34 13.41 -13.46
CA LYS A 137 -0.36 12.19 -13.85
C LYS A 137 0.56 11.29 -14.69
N LYS A 138 0.66 10.01 -14.34
CA LYS A 138 1.49 9.01 -15.04
C LYS A 138 0.66 7.95 -15.76
N VAL A 139 -0.44 7.51 -15.16
CA VAL A 139 -1.38 6.56 -15.76
C VAL A 139 -2.79 7.11 -15.57
N GLY A 140 -3.64 7.03 -16.60
CA GLY A 140 -5.07 7.36 -16.50
C GLY A 140 -5.91 6.13 -16.81
N ASN A 141 -7.23 6.27 -16.71
CA ASN A 141 -8.18 5.18 -16.93
C ASN A 141 -7.98 3.98 -15.99
N VAL A 142 -7.62 4.25 -14.73
CA VAL A 142 -7.39 3.23 -13.70
C VAL A 142 -8.70 2.94 -13.00
N GLY A 143 -9.05 1.67 -12.82
CA GLY A 143 -10.24 1.27 -12.06
C GLY A 143 -10.04 1.50 -10.57
N THR A 144 -9.12 0.74 -9.98
CA THR A 144 -8.71 0.88 -8.57
C THR A 144 -7.19 0.82 -8.51
N SER A 145 -6.55 1.97 -8.29
CA SER A 145 -5.10 2.04 -8.16
C SER A 145 -4.63 1.34 -6.90
N ASN A 146 -3.76 0.34 -7.04
CA ASN A 146 -3.28 -0.48 -5.94
C ASN A 146 -1.77 -0.75 -6.04
N GLY A 147 -1.32 -1.87 -5.47
CA GLY A 147 0.07 -2.19 -5.17
C GLY A 147 1.13 -1.64 -6.12
N LEU A 148 2.14 -0.99 -5.53
CA LEU A 148 3.30 -0.43 -6.22
C LEU A 148 4.61 -1.02 -5.69
N ALA A 149 5.55 -1.31 -6.59
CA ALA A 149 6.91 -1.69 -6.25
C ALA A 149 7.90 -1.30 -7.36
N TRP A 150 9.19 -1.23 -7.02
CA TRP A 150 10.27 -1.01 -7.98
C TRP A 150 11.27 -2.15 -7.92
N SER A 151 11.84 -2.52 -9.07
CA SER A 151 12.90 -3.53 -9.12
C SER A 151 14.15 -3.04 -8.39
N LEU A 152 14.94 -3.98 -7.86
CA LEU A 152 16.13 -3.67 -7.05
C LEU A 152 17.22 -2.92 -7.83
N ASP A 153 17.23 -3.05 -9.15
CA ASP A 153 18.12 -2.33 -10.06
C ASP A 153 17.52 -1.03 -10.61
N ASN A 154 16.33 -0.64 -10.14
CA ASN A 154 15.60 0.57 -10.49
C ASN A 154 15.29 0.70 -11.99
N GLN A 155 15.21 -0.41 -12.73
CA GLN A 155 14.85 -0.39 -14.15
C GLN A 155 13.36 -0.58 -14.40
N TYR A 156 12.62 -1.08 -13.41
CA TYR A 156 11.21 -1.39 -13.55
C TYR A 156 10.37 -0.86 -12.41
N MET A 157 9.16 -0.46 -12.75
CA MET A 157 8.07 -0.23 -11.82
C MET A 157 6.99 -1.30 -12.05
N TYR A 158 6.45 -1.84 -10.97
CA TYR A 158 5.32 -2.76 -10.98
C TYR A 158 4.10 -2.06 -10.40
N PHE A 159 2.97 -2.23 -11.05
CA PHE A 159 1.72 -1.57 -10.69
C PHE A 159 0.53 -2.53 -10.85
N ILE A 160 -0.43 -2.41 -9.94
CA ILE A 160 -1.69 -3.14 -9.95
C ILE A 160 -2.84 -2.15 -10.15
N ASP A 161 -3.64 -2.39 -11.19
CA ASP A 161 -5.01 -1.89 -11.29
C ASP A 161 -5.95 -3.07 -11.00
N THR A 162 -6.52 -3.13 -9.81
CA THR A 162 -7.13 -4.34 -9.24
C THR A 162 -8.15 -5.04 -10.16
N PRO A 163 -9.10 -4.35 -10.82
CA PRO A 163 -10.09 -5.00 -11.69
C PRO A 163 -9.49 -5.71 -12.89
N THR A 164 -8.27 -5.34 -13.31
CA THR A 164 -7.57 -6.00 -14.42
C THR A 164 -7.08 -7.40 -14.05
N LYS A 165 -6.97 -7.70 -12.74
CA LYS A 165 -6.32 -8.91 -12.19
C LYS A 165 -4.92 -9.13 -12.75
N GLN A 166 -4.19 -8.06 -13.01
CA GLN A 166 -2.86 -8.11 -13.61
C GLN A 166 -1.86 -7.30 -12.79
N VAL A 167 -0.64 -7.81 -12.71
CA VAL A 167 0.52 -6.99 -12.34
C VAL A 167 1.18 -6.54 -13.64
N VAL A 168 1.22 -5.23 -13.84
CA VAL A 168 1.82 -4.61 -15.02
C VAL A 168 3.19 -4.06 -14.64
N ARG A 169 4.19 -4.39 -15.44
CA ARG A 169 5.53 -3.83 -15.35
C ARG A 169 5.70 -2.73 -16.39
N TYR A 170 6.29 -1.62 -15.98
CA TYR A 170 6.77 -0.54 -16.85
C TYR A 170 8.29 -0.51 -16.82
N ASN A 171 8.94 -0.11 -17.91
CA ASN A 171 10.30 0.40 -17.79
C ASN A 171 10.23 1.69 -16.97
N PHE A 172 11.21 1.90 -16.12
CA PHE A 172 11.28 3.04 -15.22
C PHE A 172 12.63 3.74 -15.36
N ASP A 173 12.59 5.04 -15.63
CA ASP A 173 13.77 5.88 -15.59
C ASP A 173 13.92 6.48 -14.19
N LEU A 174 14.97 6.09 -13.47
CA LEU A 174 15.16 6.52 -12.08
C LEU A 174 15.22 8.05 -11.94
N GLU A 175 15.93 8.73 -12.83
CA GLU A 175 16.20 10.17 -12.70
C GLU A 175 14.97 11.04 -13.00
N SER A 176 14.19 10.71 -14.03
CA SER A 176 13.00 11.48 -14.44
C SER A 176 11.68 10.91 -13.93
N GLY A 177 11.66 9.64 -13.49
CA GLY A 177 10.43 8.92 -13.12
C GLY A 177 9.48 8.72 -14.28
N ALA A 178 10.00 8.80 -15.50
CA ALA A 178 9.25 8.39 -16.67
C ALA A 178 9.01 6.89 -16.60
N ILE A 179 7.81 6.50 -17.04
CA ILE A 179 7.43 5.09 -17.22
C ILE A 179 6.97 4.87 -18.65
N ASP A 180 7.34 3.74 -19.24
CA ASP A 180 6.89 3.34 -20.58
C ASP A 180 6.83 1.81 -20.74
N GLN A 181 6.43 1.36 -21.94
CA GLN A 181 6.39 -0.06 -22.35
C GLN A 181 5.65 -0.98 -21.34
N PRO A 182 4.37 -0.67 -21.01
CA PRO A 182 3.60 -1.51 -20.10
C PRO A 182 3.54 -2.95 -20.61
N LYS A 183 3.82 -3.90 -19.72
CA LYS A 183 3.76 -5.34 -19.99
C LYS A 183 3.20 -6.07 -18.78
N THR A 184 2.12 -6.82 -18.97
CA THR A 184 1.62 -7.77 -17.99
C THR A 184 2.69 -8.83 -17.70
N VAL A 185 3.06 -8.96 -16.43
CA VAL A 185 4.07 -9.94 -15.97
C VAL A 185 3.48 -11.04 -15.11
N ILE A 186 2.33 -10.78 -14.46
CA ILE A 186 1.57 -11.75 -13.68
C ILE A 186 0.10 -11.56 -14.01
N GLU A 187 -0.61 -12.66 -14.29
CA GLU A 187 -2.06 -12.72 -14.32
C GLU A 187 -2.53 -13.41 -13.03
N PHE A 188 -3.34 -12.72 -12.23
CA PHE A 188 -3.75 -13.18 -10.91
C PHE A 188 -4.89 -14.20 -11.04
N PRO A 189 -4.69 -15.47 -10.67
CA PRO A 189 -5.72 -16.50 -10.83
C PRO A 189 -6.98 -16.21 -10.00
N GLU A 190 -8.14 -16.69 -10.47
CA GLU A 190 -9.42 -16.45 -9.79
C GLU A 190 -9.44 -16.90 -8.32
N HIS A 191 -8.79 -18.03 -8.01
CA HIS A 191 -8.74 -18.57 -6.65
C HIS A 191 -7.87 -17.75 -5.69
N CYS A 192 -7.04 -16.83 -6.20
CA CYS A 192 -6.27 -15.89 -5.39
C CYS A 192 -7.08 -14.62 -5.04
N GLY A 193 -8.30 -14.49 -5.56
CA GLY A 193 -9.13 -13.29 -5.36
C GLY A 193 -8.75 -12.17 -6.32
N PHE A 194 -8.54 -10.97 -5.78
CA PHE A 194 -8.09 -9.80 -6.54
C PHE A 194 -6.77 -9.28 -5.98
N PRO A 195 -5.80 -8.90 -6.85
CA PRO A 195 -4.53 -8.36 -6.39
C PRO A 195 -4.76 -6.96 -5.81
N ASP A 196 -4.22 -6.75 -4.61
CA ASP A 196 -4.41 -5.53 -3.84
C ASP A 196 -3.05 -4.83 -3.62
N GLY A 197 -2.67 -4.52 -2.38
CA GLY A 197 -1.35 -3.99 -2.04
C GLY A 197 -0.19 -4.97 -2.31
N MET A 198 0.98 -4.40 -2.62
CA MET A 198 2.17 -5.16 -3.04
C MET A 198 3.45 -4.62 -2.43
N THR A 199 4.43 -5.49 -2.16
CA THR A 199 5.82 -5.12 -1.81
C THR A 199 6.84 -6.03 -2.51
N ILE A 200 8.14 -5.77 -2.34
CA ILE A 200 9.23 -6.52 -2.98
C ILE A 200 10.28 -6.97 -1.94
N ASP A 201 10.77 -8.19 -2.09
CA ASP A 201 11.87 -8.72 -1.27
C ASP A 201 13.26 -8.48 -1.89
N GLN A 202 14.32 -8.81 -1.14
CA GLN A 202 15.71 -8.65 -1.57
C GLN A 202 16.15 -9.64 -2.65
N GLU A 203 15.31 -10.62 -3.00
CA GLU A 203 15.52 -11.50 -4.14
C GLU A 203 14.83 -10.97 -5.41
N GLY A 204 14.09 -9.86 -5.30
CA GLY A 204 13.36 -9.23 -6.39
C GLY A 204 12.01 -9.89 -6.68
N MET A 205 11.45 -10.65 -5.73
CA MET A 205 10.13 -11.26 -5.87
C MET A 205 9.06 -10.36 -5.26
N LEU A 206 7.87 -10.39 -5.85
CA LEU A 206 6.74 -9.56 -5.45
C LEU A 206 5.87 -10.31 -4.43
N TRP A 207 5.50 -9.62 -3.36
CA TRP A 207 4.56 -10.11 -2.35
C TRP A 207 3.26 -9.35 -2.48
N ILE A 208 2.17 -10.05 -2.77
CA ILE A 208 0.89 -9.45 -3.19
C ILE A 208 -0.22 -9.96 -2.29
N ALA A 209 -0.93 -9.03 -1.64
CA ALA A 209 -2.13 -9.30 -0.88
C ALA A 209 -3.30 -9.67 -1.82
N GLY A 210 -4.07 -10.68 -1.43
CA GLY A 210 -5.26 -11.12 -2.16
C GLY A 210 -6.55 -10.68 -1.47
N TRP A 211 -7.23 -9.67 -2.02
CA TRP A 211 -8.57 -9.31 -1.61
C TRP A 211 -9.53 -10.46 -1.92
N SER A 212 -10.30 -10.91 -0.91
CA SER A 212 -11.07 -12.17 -0.96
C SER A 212 -10.21 -13.42 -1.26
N GLY A 213 -8.90 -13.34 -1.09
CA GLY A 213 -7.91 -14.38 -1.38
C GLY A 213 -7.35 -15.08 -0.15
N TYR A 214 -7.71 -14.64 1.07
CA TYR A 214 -7.31 -15.28 2.33
C TYR A 214 -5.80 -15.37 2.58
N GLY A 215 -5.00 -14.50 1.96
CA GLY A 215 -3.55 -14.55 2.17
C GLY A 215 -2.73 -13.59 1.32
N VAL A 216 -1.42 -13.76 1.45
CA VAL A 216 -0.40 -13.06 0.65
C VAL A 216 0.34 -14.09 -0.18
N SER A 217 0.53 -13.80 -1.45
CA SER A 217 1.21 -14.67 -2.42
C SER A 217 2.54 -14.07 -2.84
N ARG A 218 3.56 -14.91 -3.03
CA ARG A 218 4.90 -14.50 -3.48
C ARG A 218 5.08 -14.90 -4.94
N TRP A 219 5.50 -13.97 -5.79
CA TRP A 219 5.56 -14.15 -7.24
C TRP A 219 6.90 -13.76 -7.83
N ASN A 220 7.33 -14.52 -8.84
CA ASN A 220 8.46 -14.16 -9.67
C ASN A 220 8.00 -13.26 -10.84
N PRO A 221 8.35 -11.96 -10.86
CA PRO A 221 7.89 -11.05 -11.92
C PRO A 221 8.58 -11.30 -13.28
N TYR A 222 9.61 -12.14 -13.35
CA TYR A 222 10.28 -12.48 -14.60
C TYR A 222 9.64 -13.68 -15.30
N THR A 223 9.11 -14.63 -14.53
CA THR A 223 8.49 -15.86 -15.06
C THR A 223 6.96 -15.86 -14.95
N GLY A 224 6.38 -15.03 -14.07
CA GLY A 224 4.96 -15.03 -13.73
C GLY A 224 4.56 -16.16 -12.77
N GLU A 225 5.51 -16.91 -12.23
CA GLU A 225 5.24 -18.06 -11.37
C GLU A 225 4.96 -17.64 -9.92
N GLN A 226 3.93 -18.23 -9.31
CA GLN A 226 3.71 -18.14 -7.87
C GLN A 226 4.67 -19.09 -7.16
N LEU A 227 5.51 -18.54 -6.29
CA LEU A 227 6.55 -19.26 -5.56
C LEU A 227 6.10 -19.72 -4.17
N ASP A 228 5.21 -18.97 -3.53
CA ASP A 228 4.75 -19.25 -2.17
C ASP A 228 3.37 -18.63 -1.89
N PHE A 229 2.73 -19.06 -0.80
CA PHE A 229 1.48 -18.52 -0.29
C PHE A 229 1.43 -18.59 1.23
N ILE A 230 1.16 -17.45 1.86
CA ILE A 230 0.94 -17.35 3.30
C ILE A 230 -0.56 -17.19 3.56
N PRO A 231 -1.24 -18.21 4.10
CA PRO A 231 -2.64 -18.09 4.50
C PRO A 231 -2.77 -17.17 5.72
N VAL A 232 -3.74 -16.28 5.69
CA VAL A 232 -4.06 -15.32 6.76
C VAL A 232 -5.50 -15.59 7.22
N PRO A 233 -5.80 -15.58 8.53
CA PRO A 233 -7.15 -15.86 9.04
C PRO A 233 -8.08 -14.65 8.88
N ALA A 234 -8.19 -14.13 7.65
CA ALA A 234 -9.09 -13.07 7.23
C ALA A 234 -9.34 -13.20 5.72
N LYS A 235 -10.59 -13.03 5.28
CA LYS A 235 -10.98 -13.10 3.87
C LYS A 235 -10.32 -12.01 3.02
N ASN A 236 -10.46 -10.77 3.46
CA ASN A 236 -9.99 -9.59 2.74
C ASN A 236 -8.63 -9.17 3.29
N VAL A 237 -7.57 -9.72 2.70
CA VAL A 237 -6.19 -9.29 2.91
C VAL A 237 -5.90 -8.17 1.94
N THR A 238 -5.45 -7.03 2.44
CA THR A 238 -5.45 -5.77 1.68
C THR A 238 -4.06 -5.36 1.23
N SER A 239 -3.07 -5.44 2.10
CA SER A 239 -1.71 -5.03 1.74
C SER A 239 -0.68 -5.66 2.67
N CYS A 240 0.60 -5.49 2.34
CA CYS A 240 1.70 -6.00 3.14
C CYS A 240 3.00 -5.18 3.00
N ALA A 241 3.78 -5.12 4.07
CA ALA A 241 5.08 -4.48 4.09
C ALA A 241 6.05 -5.22 5.00
N PHE A 242 7.30 -5.31 4.56
CA PHE A 242 8.37 -5.83 5.41
C PHE A 242 8.81 -4.79 6.44
N GLY A 243 9.06 -5.25 7.66
CA GLY A 243 9.50 -4.46 8.81
C GLY A 243 10.33 -5.28 9.79
N GLY A 244 10.48 -4.78 11.01
CA GLY A 244 11.41 -5.32 11.99
C GLY A 244 12.86 -4.89 11.75
N GLU A 245 13.74 -5.21 12.70
CA GLU A 245 15.13 -4.75 12.72
C GLU A 245 15.91 -5.15 11.46
N ASP A 246 15.63 -6.33 10.92
CA ASP A 246 16.35 -6.93 9.80
C ASP A 246 15.49 -7.17 8.56
N LEU A 247 14.27 -6.61 8.52
CA LEU A 247 13.28 -6.73 7.45
C LEU A 247 12.79 -8.15 7.18
N SER A 248 12.84 -9.05 8.17
CA SER A 248 12.33 -10.43 8.04
C SER A 248 10.84 -10.58 8.37
N ASP A 249 10.26 -9.61 9.08
CA ASP A 249 8.84 -9.61 9.45
C ASP A 249 7.99 -9.03 8.33
N LEU A 250 7.03 -9.78 7.82
CA LEU A 250 6.01 -9.28 6.90
C LEU A 250 4.76 -8.91 7.70
N TYR A 251 4.47 -7.62 7.77
CA TYR A 251 3.23 -7.08 8.32
C TYR A 251 2.15 -7.07 7.24
N ILE A 252 0.94 -7.48 7.61
CA ILE A 252 -0.17 -7.73 6.69
C ILE A 252 -1.42 -7.04 7.22
N THR A 253 -1.99 -6.12 6.46
CA THR A 253 -3.26 -5.46 6.78
C THR A 253 -4.43 -6.26 6.22
N THR A 254 -5.59 -6.16 6.88
CA THR A 254 -6.82 -6.82 6.46
C THR A 254 -8.02 -5.88 6.64
N ALA A 255 -9.17 -6.28 6.11
CA ALA A 255 -10.40 -5.50 6.17
C ALA A 255 -11.61 -6.31 6.65
N ARG A 256 -12.60 -5.62 7.23
CA ARG A 256 -13.91 -6.19 7.56
C ARG A 256 -14.97 -5.89 6.50
N THR A 257 -14.82 -4.78 5.76
CA THR A 257 -15.78 -4.43 4.72
C THR A 257 -15.88 -5.55 3.68
N GLY A 258 -17.09 -5.84 3.20
CA GLY A 258 -17.35 -6.95 2.28
C GLY A 258 -17.26 -8.36 2.89
N THR A 259 -17.20 -8.49 4.22
CA THR A 259 -17.21 -9.78 4.94
C THR A 259 -18.56 -9.96 5.63
N SER A 260 -19.21 -11.13 5.50
CA SER A 260 -20.51 -11.40 6.14
C SER A 260 -20.37 -11.61 7.65
N ASP A 261 -21.49 -11.53 8.39
CA ASP A 261 -21.48 -11.78 9.83
C ASP A 261 -21.03 -13.22 10.14
N GLU A 262 -21.46 -14.21 9.35
CA GLU A 262 -21.02 -15.61 9.51
C GLU A 262 -19.52 -15.80 9.24
N GLU A 263 -18.97 -15.07 8.26
CA GLU A 263 -17.53 -15.06 8.00
C GLU A 263 -16.77 -14.35 9.12
N LEU A 264 -17.31 -13.28 9.70
CA LEU A 264 -16.72 -12.58 10.85
C LEU A 264 -16.76 -13.41 12.13
N GLU A 265 -17.73 -14.30 12.30
CA GLU A 265 -17.72 -15.29 13.39
C GLU A 265 -16.57 -16.30 13.24
N GLN A 266 -16.24 -16.69 11.99
CA GLN A 266 -15.12 -17.58 11.69
C GLN A 266 -13.77 -16.87 11.75
N TYR A 267 -13.74 -15.59 11.35
CA TYR A 267 -12.55 -14.74 11.29
C TYR A 267 -12.73 -13.49 12.18
N PRO A 268 -12.80 -13.64 13.52
CA PRO A 268 -13.15 -12.56 14.45
C PRO A 268 -12.16 -11.40 14.48
N HIS A 269 -10.95 -11.62 13.94
CA HIS A 269 -9.85 -10.66 13.87
C HIS A 269 -9.65 -10.07 12.46
N ALA A 270 -10.60 -10.28 11.53
CA ALA A 270 -10.62 -9.53 10.28
C ALA A 270 -10.61 -8.01 10.57
N GLY A 271 -9.86 -7.25 9.77
CA GLY A 271 -9.53 -5.84 10.06
C GLY A 271 -8.33 -5.65 10.98
N GLY A 272 -7.76 -6.74 11.51
CA GLY A 272 -6.50 -6.71 12.26
C GLY A 272 -5.28 -6.60 11.34
N VAL A 273 -4.16 -6.25 11.94
CA VAL A 273 -2.83 -6.38 11.34
C VAL A 273 -2.21 -7.67 11.84
N PHE A 274 -1.74 -8.49 10.91
CA PHE A 274 -1.01 -9.72 11.18
C PHE A 274 0.47 -9.54 10.89
N ARG A 275 1.29 -10.41 11.47
CA ARG A 275 2.74 -10.48 11.22
C ARG A 275 3.14 -11.93 10.99
N VAL A 276 4.10 -12.13 10.11
CA VAL A 276 4.75 -13.42 9.91
C VAL A 276 6.24 -13.21 9.68
N GLU A 277 7.07 -13.94 10.42
CA GLU A 277 8.51 -14.00 10.14
C GLU A 277 8.71 -14.88 8.90
N THR A 278 9.40 -14.33 7.90
CA THR A 278 9.63 -14.97 6.60
C THR A 278 11.07 -15.48 6.47
N ASN A 279 11.29 -16.42 5.55
CA ASN A 279 12.64 -16.95 5.29
C ASN A 279 13.49 -16.05 4.37
N VAL A 280 12.93 -14.94 3.89
CA VAL A 280 13.59 -13.96 3.04
C VAL A 280 13.49 -12.58 3.70
N LYS A 281 14.26 -11.61 3.22
CA LYS A 281 14.21 -10.25 3.76
C LYS A 281 13.56 -9.31 2.77
N GLY A 282 12.79 -8.37 3.28
CA GLY A 282 12.22 -7.28 2.52
C GLY A 282 13.26 -6.28 2.03
N SER A 283 12.88 -5.55 0.99
CA SER A 283 13.57 -4.33 0.60
C SER A 283 13.15 -3.17 1.50
N ARG A 284 14.05 -2.18 1.68
CA ARG A 284 13.73 -0.98 2.44
C ARG A 284 12.68 -0.15 1.71
N ASN A 285 11.64 0.28 2.42
CA ASN A 285 10.76 1.33 1.93
C ASN A 285 11.53 2.66 1.84
N PHE A 286 11.24 3.42 0.79
CA PHE A 286 11.76 4.77 0.60
C PHE A 286 10.92 5.78 1.36
N ARG A 287 11.49 6.98 1.56
CA ARG A 287 10.84 8.12 2.21
C ARG A 287 10.62 9.21 1.19
N PHE A 288 9.62 10.05 1.42
CA PHE A 288 9.46 11.25 0.63
C PHE A 288 10.58 12.24 0.96
N GLU A 289 11.22 12.79 -0.07
CA GLU A 289 12.40 13.67 0.04
C GLU A 289 12.09 15.16 -0.16
N GLY A 290 10.82 15.51 -0.42
CA GLY A 290 10.34 16.91 -0.49
C GLY A 290 9.88 17.52 0.83
#